data_AF-A0A7K9QIF6-F1
#
_entry.id   AF-A0A7K9QIF6-F1
#
_cell.length_a   1.000
_cell.length_b   1.000
_cell.length_c   1.000
_cell.angle_alpha   90.00
_cell.angle_beta   90.00
_cell.angle_gamma   90.00
#
_symmetry.space_group_name_H-M   'P 1'
#
loop_
_entity.id
_entity.type
_entity.pdbx_description
1 polymer ?
#
loop_
_entity_poly.entity_id
_entity_poly.type
_entity_poly.pdbx_seq_one_letter_code
_entity_poly.pdbx_strand_id
1 'polypeptide(L)'
;RALGPGAEPLLRALSAARPPAELGALLCNLSQAPEGQRALLEPSGRVLQRLLALVRCPDSAEMRRGAVGALRNCCFQWGKNGGFG
;
A
#
# COMPACT_ATOMS: atom_id res chain seq x y z
N ARG A 1 -4.34 4.04 -14.65
CA ARG A 1 -2.96 3.90 -15.16
C ARG A 1 -2.22 3.09 -14.11
N ALA A 2 -1.88 1.83 -14.42
CA ALA A 2 -1.15 0.96 -13.51
C ALA A 2 0.20 1.61 -13.16
N LEU A 3 0.71 1.27 -11.97
CA LEU A 3 2.04 1.65 -11.49
C LEU A 3 3.05 1.44 -12.65
N GLY A 4 3.83 2.47 -13.03
CA GLY A 4 4.66 2.45 -14.24
C GLY A 4 5.70 1.30 -14.27
N PRO A 5 6.51 1.15 -15.33
CA PRO A 5 7.43 0.00 -15.49
C PRO A 5 8.42 -0.20 -14.32
N GLY A 6 8.70 0.84 -13.53
CA GLY A 6 9.49 0.73 -12.28
C GLY A 6 8.77 0.06 -11.09
N ALA A 7 7.50 -0.29 -11.23
CA ALA A 7 6.67 -0.92 -10.21
C ALA A 7 6.77 -2.45 -10.17
N GLU A 8 7.21 -3.06 -11.26
CA GLU A 8 7.32 -4.51 -11.41
C GLU A 8 8.08 -5.17 -10.23
N PRO A 9 9.21 -4.62 -9.74
CA PRO A 9 9.92 -5.20 -8.61
C PRO A 9 9.10 -5.14 -7.31
N LEU A 10 8.31 -4.09 -7.13
CA LEU A 10 7.45 -3.88 -5.96
C LEU A 10 6.28 -4.87 -5.98
N LEU A 11 5.66 -5.07 -7.14
CA LEU A 11 4.60 -6.07 -7.33
C LEU A 11 5.13 -7.49 -7.10
N ARG A 12 6.33 -7.81 -7.59
CA ARG A 12 6.99 -9.09 -7.29
C ARG A 12 7.29 -9.28 -5.81
N ALA A 13 7.81 -8.24 -5.14
CA ALA A 13 8.06 -8.28 -3.70
C ALA A 13 6.77 -8.48 -2.90
N LEU A 14 5.68 -7.82 -3.30
CA LEU A 14 4.35 -8.05 -2.73
C LEU A 14 3.89 -9.49 -2.92
N SER A 15 4.10 -10.09 -4.10
CA SER A 15 3.71 -11.46 -4.39
C SER A 15 4.60 -12.53 -3.75
N ALA A 16 5.77 -12.15 -3.19
CA ALA A 16 6.67 -13.09 -2.55
C ALA A 16 6.06 -13.72 -1.28
N ALA A 17 6.30 -15.00 -1.05
CA ALA A 17 5.83 -15.72 0.15
C ALA A 17 6.34 -15.07 1.44
N ARG A 18 7.57 -14.54 1.41
CA ARG A 18 8.18 -13.77 2.49
C ARG A 18 8.67 -12.42 1.95
N PRO A 19 7.85 -11.37 2.02
CA PRO A 19 8.28 -10.04 1.61
C PRO A 19 9.34 -9.49 2.58
N PRO A 20 10.23 -8.58 2.12
CA PRO A 20 11.17 -7.89 2.99
C PRO A 20 10.44 -6.97 3.98
N ALA A 21 10.95 -6.82 5.19
CA ALA A 21 10.31 -6.04 6.26
C ALA A 21 10.09 -4.56 5.86
N GLU A 22 11.02 -4.03 5.07
CA GLU A 22 11.06 -2.67 4.53
C GLU A 22 9.88 -2.40 3.58
N LEU A 23 9.28 -3.45 3.00
CA LEU A 23 8.15 -3.31 2.08
C LEU A 23 6.97 -2.60 2.75
N GLY A 24 6.73 -2.85 4.04
CA GLY A 24 5.66 -2.18 4.77
C GLY A 24 5.85 -0.65 4.80
N ALA A 25 7.07 -0.20 5.10
CA ALA A 25 7.40 1.23 5.14
C ALA A 25 7.30 1.87 3.75
N LEU A 26 7.75 1.15 2.71
CA LEU A 26 7.68 1.61 1.33
C LEU A 26 6.22 1.78 0.86
N LEU A 27 5.34 0.81 1.17
CA LEU A 27 3.91 0.91 0.86
C LEU A 27 3.25 2.08 1.61
N CYS A 28 3.60 2.27 2.88
CA CYS A 28 3.13 3.41 3.67
C CYS A 28 3.53 4.74 3.01
N ASN A 29 4.78 4.88 2.58
CA ASN A 29 5.25 6.10 1.92
C ASN A 29 4.57 6.31 0.56
N LEU A 30 4.47 5.26 -0.27
CA LEU A 30 3.81 5.31 -1.57
C LEU A 30 2.35 5.78 -1.44
N SER A 31 1.64 5.26 -0.45
CA SER A 31 0.23 5.59 -0.19
C SER A 31 -0.02 7.04 0.27
N GLN A 32 1.01 7.82 0.58
CA GLN A 32 0.85 9.25 0.89
C GLN A 32 0.59 10.08 -0.37
N ALA A 33 1.01 9.58 -1.55
CA ALA A 33 0.79 10.23 -2.83
C ALA A 33 -0.53 9.76 -3.47
N PRO A 34 -1.34 10.65 -4.09
CA PRO A 34 -2.60 10.29 -4.75
C PRO A 34 -2.44 9.21 -5.83
N GLU A 35 -1.32 9.22 -6.56
CA GLU A 35 -0.98 8.24 -7.57
C GLU A 35 -0.71 6.87 -6.96
N GLY A 36 -0.02 6.85 -5.81
CA GLY A 36 0.25 5.63 -5.06
C GLY A 36 -1.04 5.05 -4.49
N GLN A 37 -1.91 5.87 -3.92
CA GLN A 37 -3.24 5.43 -3.47
C GLN A 37 -4.06 4.83 -4.59
N ARG A 38 -4.14 5.50 -5.75
CA ARG A 38 -4.87 5.00 -6.93
C ARG A 38 -4.33 3.65 -7.42
N ALA A 39 -3.04 3.43 -7.30
CA ALA A 39 -2.44 2.16 -7.71
C ALA A 39 -2.61 1.05 -6.66
N LEU A 40 -2.65 1.39 -5.36
CA LEU A 40 -2.96 0.44 -4.30
C LEU A 40 -4.46 0.07 -4.27
N LEU A 41 -5.33 1.01 -4.63
CA LEU A 41 -6.79 0.87 -4.77
C LEU A 41 -7.22 0.52 -6.20
N GLU A 42 -6.31 0.00 -7.02
CA GLU A 42 -6.61 -0.36 -8.41
C GLU A 42 -7.75 -1.38 -8.46
N PRO A 43 -8.69 -1.29 -9.44
CA PRO A 43 -9.94 -2.06 -9.45
C PRO A 43 -9.79 -3.57 -9.34
N SER A 44 -8.63 -4.13 -9.69
CA SER A 44 -8.33 -5.55 -9.45
C SER A 44 -8.42 -5.96 -7.97
N GLY A 45 -8.28 -5.02 -7.03
CA GLY A 45 -8.35 -5.24 -5.59
C GLY A 45 -7.24 -6.11 -5.01
N ARG A 46 -6.33 -6.63 -5.86
CA ARG A 46 -5.29 -7.60 -5.48
C ARG A 46 -4.31 -7.01 -4.47
N VAL A 47 -3.93 -5.75 -4.67
CA VAL A 47 -2.99 -5.06 -3.80
C VAL A 47 -3.61 -4.76 -2.44
N LEU A 48 -4.88 -4.36 -2.40
CA LEU A 48 -5.62 -4.16 -1.16
C LEU A 48 -5.79 -5.47 -0.36
N GLN A 49 -6.16 -6.56 -1.03
CA GLN A 49 -6.23 -7.89 -0.40
C GLN A 49 -4.87 -8.33 0.13
N ARG A 50 -3.79 -8.03 -0.60
CA ARG A 50 -2.44 -8.31 -0.13
C ARG A 50 -2.07 -7.48 1.09
N LEU A 51 -2.38 -6.18 1.10
CA LEU A 51 -2.19 -5.33 2.27
C LEU A 51 -2.92 -5.87 3.51
N LEU A 52 -4.17 -6.33 3.36
CA LEU A 52 -4.91 -6.98 4.45
C LEU A 52 -4.21 -8.24 4.97
N ALA A 53 -3.64 -9.05 4.08
CA ALA A 53 -2.84 -10.21 4.48
C ALA A 53 -1.57 -9.79 5.24
N LEU A 54 -0.91 -8.70 4.85
CA LEU A 54 0.30 -8.18 5.50
C LEU A 54 0.03 -7.61 6.90
N VAL A 55 -1.16 -7.05 7.16
CA VAL A 55 -1.58 -6.65 8.53
C VAL A 55 -1.58 -7.83 9.50
N ARG A 56 -1.78 -9.05 8.99
CA ARG A 56 -1.80 -10.28 9.77
C ARG A 56 -0.46 -11.03 9.76
N CYS A 57 0.60 -10.45 9.18
CA CYS A 57 1.91 -11.09 9.12
C CYS A 57 2.47 -11.31 10.55
N PRO A 58 2.69 -12.56 11.00
CA PRO A 58 3.17 -12.82 12.36
C PRO A 58 4.65 -12.42 12.54
N ASP A 59 5.43 -12.54 11.46
CA ASP A 59 6.89 -12.51 11.50
C ASP A 59 7.52 -11.12 11.52
N SER A 60 6.76 -10.05 11.26
CA SER A 60 7.30 -8.68 11.25
C SER A 60 6.30 -7.63 11.73
N ALA A 61 6.64 -6.97 12.83
CA ALA A 61 5.84 -5.86 13.36
C ALA A 61 5.95 -4.61 12.48
N GLU A 62 7.11 -4.38 11.88
CA GLU A 62 7.42 -3.29 10.93
C GLU A 62 6.49 -3.38 9.72
N MET A 63 6.37 -4.59 9.16
CA MET A 63 5.50 -4.86 8.02
C MET A 63 4.03 -4.60 8.36
N ARG A 64 3.56 -5.09 9.52
CA ARG A 64 2.19 -4.84 9.98
C ARG A 64 1.92 -3.34 10.13
N ARG A 65 2.81 -2.60 10.79
CA ARG A 65 2.67 -1.15 10.98
C ARG A 65 2.60 -0.43 9.63
N GLY A 66 3.47 -0.79 8.69
CA GLY A 66 3.49 -0.21 7.35
C GLY A 66 2.22 -0.51 6.55
N ALA A 67 1.72 -1.74 6.60
CA ALA A 67 0.48 -2.13 5.93
C ALA A 67 -0.76 -1.41 6.51
N VAL A 68 -0.84 -1.27 7.84
CA VAL A 68 -1.89 -0.49 8.51
C VAL A 68 -1.81 0.99 8.11
N GLY A 69 -0.60 1.56 8.07
CA GLY A 69 -0.38 2.94 7.62
C GLY A 69 -0.83 3.15 6.16
N ALA A 70 -0.49 2.21 5.27
CA ALA A 70 -0.91 2.25 3.89
C ALA A 70 -2.44 2.18 3.74
N LEU A 71 -3.10 1.27 4.47
CA LEU A 71 -4.56 1.19 4.50
C LEU A 71 -5.21 2.47 5.01
N ARG A 72 -4.65 3.08 6.07
CA ARG A 72 -5.13 4.36 6.60
C ARG A 72 -5.06 5.45 5.53
N ASN A 73 -3.91 5.59 4.87
CA ASN A 73 -3.70 6.63 3.87
C ASN A 73 -4.62 6.45 2.65
N CYS A 74 -4.90 5.20 2.25
CA CYS A 74 -5.79 4.90 1.13
C CYS A 74 -7.28 5.08 1.47
N CYS A 75 -7.72 4.60 2.64
CA CYS A 75 -9.15 4.47 2.97
C CYS A 75 -9.70 5.56 3.89
N PHE A 76 -8.84 6.23 4.68
CA PHE A 76 -9.24 7.18 5.72
C PHE A 76 -8.76 8.61 5.42
N GLN A 77 -8.77 8.98 4.15
CA GLN A 77 -8.53 10.35 3.72
C GLN A 77 -9.76 11.22 3.96
N TRP A 78 -10.01 11.54 5.23
CA TRP A 78 -10.86 12.65 5.61
C TRP A 78 -10.20 13.96 5.18
N GLY A 79 -10.79 14.63 4.18
CA GLY A 79 -10.56 16.06 3.96
C GLY A 79 -9.45 16.49 2.99
N LYS A 80 -8.95 15.65 2.07
CA LYS A 80 -8.08 16.16 0.96
C LYS A 80 -8.85 16.65 -0.28
N ASN A 81 -10.18 16.65 -0.22
CA ASN A 81 -11.07 17.37 -1.14
C ASN A 81 -11.93 18.41 -0.37
N GLY A 82 -11.33 19.13 0.58
CA GLY A 82 -11.91 20.38 1.08
C GLY A 82 -11.74 21.51 0.07
N GLY A 83 -12.24 21.31 -1.15
CA GLY A 83 -12.43 22.34 -2.15
C GLY A 83 -13.73 23.09 -1.86
N PHE A 84 -13.71 23.95 -0.84
CA PHE A 84 -14.60 25.09 -0.72
C PHE A 84 -13.74 26.28 -0.31
N GLY A 85 -13.21 26.96 -1.32
CA GLY A 85 -12.54 28.25 -1.25
C GLY A 85 -12.77 28.92 -2.58
#